data_AF-A0A2Z5EHI7-F1
#
_entry.id   AF-A0A2Z5EHI7-F1
#
_cell.length_a   1.000
_cell.length_b   1.000
_cell.length_c   1.000
_cell.angle_alpha   90.00
_cell.angle_beta   90.00
_cell.angle_gamma   90.00
#
_symmetry.space_group_name_H-M   'P 1'
#
loop_
_entity.id
_entity.type
_entity.pdbx_description
1 polymer ?
#
loop_
_entity_poly.entity_id
_entity_poly.type
_entity_poly.pdbx_seq_one_letter_code
_entity_poly.pdbx_strand_id
1 'polypeptide(L)'
;MLLPSAAQARASQWWYVTQGADKVLFVDAESIVRDGDTVRYEASQILREPGNPAASLRASMIGNCRDNTETWDLFLRYGEDEERLDETALSYAGPNALEAGSVGAAQLQFVCAADRTETDGFPLAIDQVAFAEALIADTEASVSPADLHERMRADPKVPVIRSTAPSPDTFGTAQATTAGHAVVPPRDYAKGVEIPDARNYDTIESGTIYDIAYRGIEKGELAFDLRGYSIDDLAHASSAQTMHFPASLKTIHIRDIEITVLAATPQDLHFRASIAPKDGDDAPFVCADQACTTQ
;
A
#
# COMPACT_ATOMS: atom_id res chain seq x y z
N MET A 1 20.11 3.61 32.42
CA MET A 1 18.80 3.58 31.76
C MET A 1 19.01 4.15 30.37
N LEU A 2 19.06 3.29 29.35
CA LEU A 2 19.10 3.71 27.96
C LEU A 2 17.66 4.04 27.55
N LEU A 3 17.41 5.30 27.18
CA LEU A 3 16.14 5.70 26.58
C LEU A 3 15.98 4.95 25.24
N PRO A 4 14.78 4.48 24.88
CA PRO A 4 14.54 3.97 23.54
C PRO A 4 14.83 5.12 22.56
N SER A 5 15.72 4.90 21.60
CA SER A 5 15.85 5.81 20.47
C SER A 5 14.48 5.82 19.80
N ALA A 6 13.85 7.00 19.72
CA ALA A 6 12.70 7.18 18.85
C ALA A 6 13.10 6.69 17.46
N ALA A 7 12.38 5.70 16.94
CA ALA A 7 12.56 5.26 15.57
C ALA A 7 12.37 6.49 14.69
N GLN A 8 13.43 6.88 13.98
CA GLN A 8 13.40 8.01 13.08
C GLN A 8 12.45 7.64 11.94
N ALA A 9 11.45 8.50 11.69
CA ALA A 9 10.47 8.34 10.61
C ALA A 9 11.17 8.00 9.29
N ARG A 10 10.69 6.96 8.61
CA ARG A 10 11.27 6.52 7.33
C ARG A 10 10.23 6.67 6.23
N ALA A 11 10.66 7.17 5.08
CA ALA A 11 9.89 7.07 3.85
C ALA A 11 10.11 5.68 3.27
N SER A 12 9.08 5.00 2.76
CA SER A 12 9.27 3.72 2.06
C SER A 12 9.85 3.95 0.66
N GLN A 13 10.74 3.07 0.22
CA GLN A 13 11.18 3.04 -1.16
C GLN A 13 11.40 1.59 -1.60
N TRP A 14 10.39 1.02 -2.26
CA TRP A 14 10.49 -0.32 -2.81
C TRP A 14 11.41 -0.37 -4.03
N TRP A 15 12.33 -1.32 -4.03
CA TRP A 15 13.23 -1.60 -5.14
C TRP A 15 12.92 -2.97 -5.71
N TYR A 16 12.89 -3.08 -7.05
CA TYR A 16 13.10 -4.36 -7.70
C TYR A 16 14.51 -4.85 -7.35
N VAL A 17 14.65 -6.14 -7.08
CA VAL A 17 15.95 -6.75 -6.78
C VAL A 17 16.30 -7.84 -7.78
N THR A 18 15.41 -8.81 -7.97
CA THR A 18 15.64 -9.94 -8.88
C THR A 18 14.34 -10.66 -9.22
N GLN A 19 14.41 -11.62 -10.14
CA GLN A 19 13.31 -12.52 -10.48
C GLN A 19 13.78 -13.98 -10.57
N GLY A 20 12.89 -14.91 -10.19
CA GLY A 20 12.95 -16.31 -10.57
C GLY A 20 11.99 -16.60 -11.73
N ALA A 21 11.78 -17.89 -12.04
CA ALA A 21 10.86 -18.29 -13.11
C ALA A 21 9.41 -17.85 -12.86
N ASP A 22 8.92 -18.07 -11.63
CA ASP A 22 7.53 -17.80 -11.26
C ASP A 22 7.42 -16.81 -10.09
N LYS A 23 8.45 -15.97 -9.89
CA LYS A 23 8.44 -14.99 -8.80
C LYS A 23 9.32 -13.78 -9.03
N VAL A 24 8.94 -12.66 -8.43
CA VAL A 24 9.70 -11.42 -8.46
C VAL A 24 9.89 -10.91 -7.03
N LEU A 25 11.10 -10.44 -6.73
CA LEU A 25 11.50 -9.98 -5.42
C LEU A 25 11.68 -8.47 -5.39
N PHE A 26 11.12 -7.87 -4.34
CA PHE A 26 11.27 -6.46 -3.99
C PHE A 26 11.80 -6.32 -2.56
N VAL A 27 12.55 -5.25 -2.30
CA VAL A 27 13.03 -4.88 -0.96
C VAL A 27 12.71 -3.41 -0.72
N ASP A 28 12.22 -3.06 0.47
CA ASP A 28 12.15 -1.66 0.88
C ASP A 28 13.55 -1.19 1.28
N ALA A 29 14.20 -0.41 0.43
CA ALA A 29 15.58 0.00 0.64
C ALA A 29 15.77 0.86 1.90
N GLU A 30 14.73 1.61 2.29
CA GLU A 30 14.74 2.48 3.46
C GLU A 30 14.43 1.73 4.77
N SER A 31 13.91 0.51 4.67
CA SER A 31 13.75 -0.38 5.82
C SER A 31 15.09 -0.95 6.33
N ILE A 32 16.14 -0.93 5.50
CA ILE A 32 17.41 -1.61 5.78
C ILE A 32 18.14 -0.95 6.96
N VAL A 33 18.27 -1.70 8.06
CA VAL A 33 19.05 -1.35 9.25
C VAL A 33 20.25 -2.27 9.35
N ARG A 34 21.45 -1.69 9.54
CA ARG A 34 22.69 -2.46 9.72
C ARG A 34 23.20 -2.40 11.15
N ASP A 35 23.61 -3.55 11.66
CA ASP A 35 24.39 -3.72 12.89
C ASP A 35 25.55 -4.68 12.61
N GLY A 36 26.72 -4.11 12.32
CA GLY A 36 27.88 -4.87 11.84
C GLY A 36 27.57 -5.62 10.55
N ASP A 37 27.75 -6.95 10.56
CA ASP A 37 27.45 -7.83 9.43
C ASP A 37 25.98 -8.24 9.35
N THR A 38 25.18 -7.90 10.37
CA THR A 38 23.75 -8.23 10.39
C THR A 38 22.94 -7.08 9.78
N VAL A 39 22.00 -7.43 8.91
CA VAL A 39 21.07 -6.49 8.28
C VAL A 39 19.64 -6.93 8.56
N ARG A 40 18.78 -5.97 8.90
CA ARG A 40 17.33 -6.16 9.06
C ARG A 40 16.60 -5.32 8.04
N TYR A 41 15.58 -5.87 7.38
CA TYR A 41 14.90 -5.19 6.28
C TYR A 41 13.55 -5.83 5.97
N GLU A 42 12.69 -5.12 5.26
CA GLU A 42 11.42 -5.59 4.73
C GLU A 42 11.57 -6.01 3.28
N ALA A 43 10.96 -7.14 2.92
CA ALA A 43 10.95 -7.70 1.59
C ALA A 43 9.52 -8.04 1.15
N SER A 44 9.28 -8.00 -0.16
CA SER A 44 8.05 -8.50 -0.76
C SER A 44 8.36 -9.43 -1.91
N GLN A 45 7.58 -10.50 -2.04
CA GLN A 45 7.64 -11.39 -3.19
C GLN A 45 6.28 -11.49 -3.83
N ILE A 46 6.25 -11.40 -5.16
CA ILE A 46 5.07 -11.74 -5.95
C ILE A 46 5.31 -13.13 -6.55
N LEU A 47 4.33 -14.02 -6.41
CA LEU A 47 4.45 -15.45 -6.70
C LEU A 47 3.39 -15.90 -7.70
N ARG A 48 3.78 -16.66 -8.72
CA ARG A 48 2.89 -17.34 -9.68
C ARG A 48 3.21 -18.83 -9.81
N GLU A 49 3.80 -19.39 -8.75
CA GLU A 49 4.15 -20.81 -8.67
C GLU A 49 2.88 -21.69 -8.73
N PRO A 50 2.78 -22.65 -9.68
CA PRO A 50 1.60 -23.49 -9.81
C PRO A 50 1.27 -24.26 -8.52
N GLY A 51 0.04 -24.10 -8.02
CA GLY A 51 -0.44 -24.77 -6.81
C GLY A 51 -0.05 -24.09 -5.50
N ASN A 52 0.67 -22.96 -5.53
CA ASN A 52 0.88 -22.12 -4.36
C ASN A 52 -0.35 -21.22 -4.16
N PRO A 53 -1.04 -21.28 -3.00
CA PRO A 53 -2.20 -20.42 -2.76
C PRO A 53 -1.82 -18.95 -2.53
N ALA A 54 -0.56 -18.65 -2.21
CA ALA A 54 -0.10 -17.29 -2.02
C ALA A 54 0.28 -16.65 -3.35
N ALA A 55 -0.32 -15.51 -3.66
CA ALA A 55 0.04 -14.67 -4.80
C ALA A 55 1.08 -13.60 -4.41
N SER A 56 1.17 -13.25 -3.12
CA SER A 56 2.24 -12.41 -2.61
C SER A 56 2.63 -12.72 -1.15
N LEU A 57 3.83 -12.28 -0.80
CA LEU A 57 4.43 -12.33 0.52
C LEU A 57 4.92 -10.94 0.94
N ARG A 58 4.78 -10.62 2.22
CA ARG A 58 5.47 -9.51 2.89
C ARG A 58 6.25 -10.08 4.07
N ALA A 59 7.53 -9.73 4.20
CA ALA A 59 8.40 -10.34 5.20
C ALA A 59 9.39 -9.36 5.83
N SER A 60 9.51 -9.42 7.16
CA SER A 60 10.64 -8.87 7.92
C SER A 60 11.75 -9.91 7.93
N MET A 61 12.91 -9.50 7.43
CA MET A 61 14.06 -10.34 7.15
C MET A 61 15.24 -9.98 8.04
N ILE A 62 16.05 -10.98 8.37
CA ILE A 62 17.36 -10.82 9.01
C ILE A 62 18.41 -11.53 8.16
N GLY A 63 19.37 -10.78 7.62
CA GLY A 63 20.50 -11.30 6.85
C GLY A 63 21.83 -11.15 7.59
N ASN A 64 22.79 -12.02 7.29
CA ASN A 64 24.19 -11.88 7.71
C ASN A 64 25.10 -11.87 6.48
N CYS A 65 25.70 -10.71 6.21
CA CYS A 65 26.50 -10.44 5.01
C CYS A 65 27.82 -11.22 4.96
N ARG A 66 28.35 -11.63 6.12
CA ARG A 66 29.60 -12.40 6.21
C ARG A 66 29.35 -13.89 6.03
N ASP A 67 28.31 -14.40 6.69
CA ASP A 67 28.01 -15.83 6.73
C ASP A 67 27.11 -16.28 5.56
N ASN A 68 26.62 -15.36 4.74
CA ASN A 68 25.70 -15.61 3.62
C ASN A 68 24.44 -16.37 4.05
N THR A 69 23.80 -15.86 5.10
CA THR A 69 22.59 -16.48 5.66
C THR A 69 21.44 -15.50 5.77
N GLU A 70 20.22 -16.02 5.67
CA GLU A 70 18.98 -15.27 5.86
C GLU A 70 17.99 -16.00 6.77
N THR A 71 17.19 -15.21 7.48
CA THR A 71 16.06 -15.67 8.29
C THR A 71 14.84 -14.85 7.90
N TRP A 72 13.73 -15.54 7.69
CA TRP A 72 12.41 -14.95 7.58
C TRP A 72 11.84 -14.86 8.98
N ASP A 73 12.12 -13.74 9.65
CA ASP A 73 11.79 -13.52 11.06
C ASP A 73 10.27 -13.46 11.23
N LEU A 74 9.60 -12.77 10.32
CA LEU A 74 8.15 -12.68 10.26
C LEU A 74 7.69 -12.54 8.81
N PHE A 75 6.64 -13.24 8.40
CA PHE A 75 6.01 -13.02 7.10
C PHE A 75 4.50 -13.25 7.09
N LEU A 76 3.84 -12.61 6.12
CA LEU A 76 2.42 -12.70 5.84
C LEU A 76 2.20 -13.13 4.39
N ARG A 77 1.19 -13.96 4.15
CA ARG A 77 0.77 -14.39 2.82
C ARG A 77 -0.56 -13.77 2.43
N TYR A 78 -0.66 -13.40 1.16
CA TYR A 78 -1.87 -12.87 0.54
C TYR A 78 -2.22 -13.66 -0.72
N GLY A 79 -3.51 -13.87 -0.95
CA GLY A 79 -4.04 -14.47 -2.16
C GLY A 79 -4.08 -13.50 -3.34
N GLU A 80 -4.65 -13.93 -4.46
CA GLU A 80 -4.76 -13.13 -5.68
C GLU A 80 -5.66 -11.90 -5.51
N ASP A 81 -6.67 -12.00 -4.63
CA ASP A 81 -7.60 -10.92 -4.30
C ASP A 81 -7.08 -10.05 -3.13
N GLU A 82 -5.78 -10.15 -2.82
CA GLU A 82 -5.10 -9.45 -1.72
C GLU A 82 -5.65 -9.80 -0.33
N GLU A 83 -6.44 -10.87 -0.24
CA GLU A 83 -6.95 -11.37 1.01
C GLU A 83 -5.83 -12.04 1.81
N ARG A 84 -5.76 -11.71 3.10
CA ARG A 84 -4.77 -12.31 3.99
C ARG A 84 -5.11 -13.79 4.21
N LEU A 85 -4.16 -14.67 3.92
CA LEU A 85 -4.33 -16.12 4.02
C LEU A 85 -4.03 -16.67 5.43
N ASP A 86 -3.24 -15.94 6.22
CA ASP A 86 -2.80 -16.38 7.55
C ASP A 86 -3.42 -15.53 8.66
N GLU A 87 -4.07 -16.13 9.66
CA GLU A 87 -4.62 -15.39 10.81
C GLU A 87 -3.53 -14.68 11.64
N THR A 88 -2.35 -15.27 11.71
CA THR A 88 -1.18 -14.76 12.44
C THR A 88 0.04 -14.77 11.54
N ALA A 89 1.01 -13.91 11.82
CA ALA A 89 2.23 -13.91 11.04
C ALA A 89 3.05 -15.18 11.30
N LEU A 90 3.68 -15.68 10.24
CA LEU A 90 4.47 -16.90 10.25
C LEU A 90 5.97 -16.56 10.36
N SER A 91 6.79 -17.55 10.68
CA SER A 91 8.25 -17.43 10.72
C SER A 91 8.89 -18.73 10.24
N TYR A 92 10.02 -18.66 9.55
CA TYR A 92 10.81 -19.86 9.26
C TYR A 92 11.96 -19.98 10.26
N ALA A 93 12.31 -21.22 10.60
CA ALA A 93 13.55 -21.47 11.35
C ALA A 93 14.74 -20.94 10.55
N GLY A 94 15.70 -20.31 11.23
CA GLY A 94 16.92 -19.78 10.63
C GLY A 94 18.03 -19.64 11.68
N PRO A 95 19.22 -19.16 11.29
CA PRO A 95 19.58 -18.69 9.95
C PRO A 95 19.77 -19.82 8.91
N ASN A 96 19.37 -19.57 7.66
CA ASN A 96 19.49 -20.50 6.54
C ASN A 96 20.61 -20.06 5.60
N ALA A 97 21.49 -20.98 5.22
CA ALA A 97 22.53 -20.72 4.23
C ALA A 97 21.91 -20.52 2.84
N LEU A 98 22.47 -19.57 2.09
CA LEU A 98 22.02 -19.25 0.74
C LEU A 98 22.88 -19.94 -0.31
N GLU A 99 22.22 -20.54 -1.29
CA GLU A 99 22.90 -21.09 -2.46
C GLU A 99 23.30 -19.98 -3.42
N ALA A 100 24.54 -20.03 -3.92
CA ALA A 100 25.03 -19.05 -4.89
C ALA A 100 24.16 -19.06 -6.17
N GLY A 101 23.79 -17.87 -6.65
CA GLY A 101 22.91 -17.72 -7.81
C GLY A 101 21.42 -17.93 -7.52
N SER A 102 21.04 -18.21 -6.26
CA SER A 102 19.63 -18.21 -5.87
C SER A 102 19.07 -16.79 -5.75
N VAL A 103 17.73 -16.68 -5.80
CA VAL A 103 17.01 -15.42 -5.52
C VAL A 103 17.40 -14.85 -4.15
N GLY A 104 17.54 -15.70 -3.13
CA GLY A 104 17.98 -15.28 -1.79
C GLY A 104 19.42 -14.75 -1.78
N ALA A 105 20.34 -15.34 -2.56
CA ALA A 105 21.70 -14.80 -2.67
C ALA A 105 21.72 -13.40 -3.31
N ALA A 106 20.91 -13.16 -4.36
CA ALA A 106 20.77 -11.84 -4.96
C ALA A 106 20.11 -10.84 -3.99
N GLN A 107 19.10 -11.27 -3.23
CA GLN A 107 18.50 -10.50 -2.14
C GLN A 107 19.54 -10.05 -1.12
N LEU A 108 20.33 -10.99 -0.59
CA LEU A 108 21.35 -10.70 0.40
C LEU A 108 22.43 -9.77 -0.19
N GLN A 109 22.86 -10.00 -1.42
CA GLN A 109 23.80 -9.13 -2.12
C GLN A 109 23.28 -7.68 -2.19
N PHE A 110 22.01 -7.49 -2.55
CA PHE A 110 21.37 -6.18 -2.59
C PHE A 110 21.40 -5.48 -1.23
N VAL A 111 20.93 -6.15 -0.16
CA VAL A 111 20.85 -5.52 1.16
C VAL A 111 22.21 -5.33 1.82
N CYS A 112 23.23 -6.10 1.41
CA CYS A 112 24.61 -6.02 1.91
C CYS A 112 25.51 -5.08 1.10
N ALA A 113 25.11 -4.69 -0.12
CA ALA A 113 25.88 -3.78 -0.98
C ALA A 113 26.16 -2.43 -0.30
N ALA A 114 27.37 -1.90 -0.45
CA ALA A 114 27.69 -0.55 0.05
C ALA A 114 27.00 0.52 -0.80
N ASP A 115 26.97 0.29 -2.12
CA ASP A 115 26.20 1.06 -3.08
C ASP A 115 25.23 0.10 -3.80
N ARG A 116 23.93 0.34 -3.64
CA ARG A 116 22.88 -0.51 -4.22
C ARG A 116 22.77 -0.35 -5.74
N THR A 117 23.26 0.76 -6.29
CA THR A 117 23.28 1.00 -7.74
C THR A 117 24.31 0.12 -8.46
N GLU A 118 25.23 -0.51 -7.73
CA GLU A 118 26.16 -1.53 -8.25
C GLU A 118 25.51 -2.92 -8.36
N THR A 119 24.24 -3.05 -7.99
CA THR A 119 23.45 -4.27 -8.16
C THR A 119 22.48 -4.12 -9.33
N ASP A 120 21.80 -5.20 -9.71
CA ASP A 120 20.77 -5.16 -10.75
C ASP A 120 19.44 -4.53 -10.28
N GLY A 121 19.37 -4.11 -9.02
CA GLY A 121 18.17 -3.52 -8.44
C GLY A 121 17.96 -2.05 -8.79
N PHE A 122 16.71 -1.61 -8.83
CA PHE A 122 16.32 -0.21 -9.08
C PHE A 122 15.02 0.15 -8.36
N PRO A 123 14.80 1.45 -8.04
CA PRO A 123 13.59 1.88 -7.36
C PRO A 123 12.36 1.72 -8.25
N LEU A 124 11.30 1.16 -7.68
CA LEU A 124 10.03 0.96 -8.35
C LEU A 124 9.15 2.21 -8.20
N ALA A 125 8.54 2.65 -9.30
CA ALA A 125 7.64 3.81 -9.34
C ALA A 125 6.23 3.46 -9.84
N ILE A 126 5.92 2.16 -9.91
CA ILE A 126 4.64 1.58 -10.34
C ILE A 126 4.25 0.46 -9.37
N ASP A 127 3.04 -0.09 -9.53
CA ASP A 127 2.57 -1.21 -8.71
C ASP A 127 3.44 -2.47 -8.85
N GLN A 128 3.73 -3.12 -7.71
CA GLN A 128 4.62 -4.29 -7.64
C GLN A 128 4.08 -5.51 -8.39
N VAL A 129 2.80 -5.89 -8.25
CA VAL A 129 2.33 -7.06 -9.00
C VAL A 129 2.12 -6.73 -10.46
N ALA A 130 1.66 -5.53 -10.82
CA ALA A 130 1.57 -5.16 -12.24
C ALA A 130 2.93 -5.33 -12.93
N PHE A 131 4.00 -4.85 -12.29
CA PHE A 131 5.36 -5.03 -12.79
C PHE A 131 5.81 -6.50 -12.78
N ALA A 132 5.55 -7.23 -11.69
CA ALA A 132 5.93 -8.63 -11.59
C ALA A 132 5.22 -9.53 -12.62
N GLU A 133 3.94 -9.29 -12.88
CA GLU A 133 3.16 -10.01 -13.88
C GLU A 133 3.70 -9.78 -15.28
N ALA A 134 4.07 -8.54 -15.60
CA ALA A 134 4.68 -8.22 -16.89
C ALA A 134 6.04 -8.92 -17.06
N LEU A 135 6.84 -9.00 -15.99
CA LEU A 135 8.11 -9.73 -15.99
C LEU A 135 7.93 -11.24 -16.16
N ILE A 136 7.01 -11.85 -15.40
CA ILE A 136 6.73 -13.29 -15.45
C ILE A 136 6.15 -13.68 -16.82
N ALA A 137 5.32 -12.82 -17.42
CA ALA A 137 4.77 -13.03 -18.75
C ALA A 137 5.82 -12.89 -19.88
N ASP A 138 6.90 -12.12 -19.69
CA ASP A 138 8.00 -11.96 -20.66
C ASP A 138 8.97 -13.16 -20.61
N THR A 139 8.46 -14.31 -21.01
CA THR A 139 9.20 -15.59 -21.01
C THR A 139 10.41 -15.62 -21.94
N GLU A 140 10.54 -14.65 -22.87
CA GLU A 140 11.69 -14.53 -23.77
C GLU A 140 12.78 -13.59 -23.22
N ALA A 141 12.55 -12.92 -22.08
CA ALA A 141 13.41 -11.89 -21.51
C ALA A 141 13.84 -10.86 -22.58
N SER A 142 12.87 -10.45 -23.40
CA SER A 142 13.10 -9.69 -24.62
C SER A 142 13.62 -8.27 -24.35
N VAL A 143 13.44 -7.78 -23.12
CA VAL A 143 13.93 -6.51 -22.61
C VAL A 143 14.48 -6.67 -21.19
N SER A 144 15.38 -5.78 -20.77
CA SER A 144 15.82 -5.77 -19.37
C SER A 144 14.67 -5.38 -18.43
N PRO A 145 14.66 -5.83 -17.16
CA PRO A 145 13.64 -5.41 -16.19
C PRO A 145 13.54 -3.89 -16.02
N ALA A 146 14.68 -3.18 -16.06
CA ALA A 146 14.71 -1.72 -15.99
C ALA A 146 14.03 -1.07 -17.21
N ASP A 147 14.29 -1.57 -18.43
CA ASP A 147 13.64 -1.05 -19.64
C ASP A 147 12.13 -1.35 -19.64
N LEU A 148 11.73 -2.52 -19.15
CA LEU A 148 10.32 -2.85 -18.97
C LEU A 148 9.66 -1.88 -17.97
N HIS A 149 10.30 -1.62 -16.84
CA HIS A 149 9.80 -0.70 -15.83
C HIS A 149 9.57 0.70 -16.42
N GLU A 150 10.55 1.26 -17.13
CA GLU A 150 10.43 2.60 -17.72
C GLU A 150 9.32 2.67 -18.77
N ARG A 151 9.16 1.61 -19.57
CA ARG A 151 8.05 1.51 -20.52
C ARG A 151 6.69 1.48 -19.82
N MET A 152 6.57 0.70 -18.75
CA MET A 152 5.34 0.59 -17.97
C MET A 152 5.01 1.89 -17.23
N ARG A 153 6.01 2.53 -16.63
CA ARG A 153 5.88 3.81 -15.93
C ARG A 153 5.36 4.94 -16.83
N ALA A 154 5.67 4.87 -18.13
CA ALA A 154 5.18 5.83 -19.11
C ALA A 154 3.74 5.54 -19.61
N ASP A 155 3.18 4.36 -19.32
CA ASP A 155 1.83 3.99 -19.73
C ASP A 155 0.81 4.41 -18.64
N PRO A 156 -0.13 5.33 -18.94
CA PRO A 156 -1.14 5.76 -17.97
C PRO A 156 -2.11 4.65 -17.52
N LYS A 157 -2.11 3.49 -18.20
CA LYS A 157 -2.91 2.32 -17.79
C LYS A 157 -2.23 1.49 -16.69
N VAL A 158 -0.93 1.66 -16.48
CA VAL A 158 -0.21 0.94 -15.43
C VAL A 158 -0.51 1.62 -14.10
N PRO A 159 -1.10 0.89 -13.12
CA PRO A 159 -1.40 1.48 -11.84
C PRO A 159 -0.12 1.76 -11.05
N VAL A 160 -0.13 2.85 -10.30
CA VAL A 160 0.88 3.14 -9.27
C VAL A 160 0.42 2.62 -7.89
N ILE A 161 -0.90 2.61 -7.66
CA ILE A 161 -1.55 2.00 -6.49
C ILE A 161 -2.55 0.97 -7.00
N ARG A 162 -2.50 -0.25 -6.46
CA ARG A 162 -3.49 -1.28 -6.78
C ARG A 162 -4.79 -0.99 -6.05
N SER A 163 -5.74 -0.40 -6.76
CA SER A 163 -7.10 -0.17 -6.28
C SER A 163 -8.05 -0.29 -7.45
N THR A 164 -9.16 -1.01 -7.24
CA THR A 164 -10.26 -1.11 -8.21
C THR A 164 -11.25 0.04 -8.10
N ALA A 165 -11.08 0.94 -7.14
CA ALA A 165 -11.92 2.12 -7.01
C ALA A 165 -11.81 3.02 -8.25
N PRO A 166 -12.91 3.71 -8.62
CA PRO A 166 -12.85 4.78 -9.60
C PRO A 166 -11.79 5.83 -9.22
N SER A 167 -10.99 6.26 -10.19
CA SER A 167 -9.95 7.26 -9.97
C SER A 167 -10.56 8.64 -9.64
N PRO A 168 -9.86 9.51 -8.89
CA PRO A 168 -10.41 10.81 -8.46
C PRO A 168 -10.78 11.77 -9.59
N ASP A 169 -10.26 11.58 -10.81
CA ASP A 169 -10.69 12.31 -12.01
C ASP A 169 -12.16 12.05 -12.38
N THR A 170 -12.75 10.96 -11.87
CA THR A 170 -14.17 10.63 -12.02
C THR A 170 -15.07 11.22 -10.94
N PHE A 171 -14.54 11.99 -9.99
CA PHE A 171 -15.34 12.60 -8.92
C PHE A 171 -16.50 13.44 -9.48
N GLY A 172 -17.65 13.40 -8.78
CA GLY A 172 -18.89 14.03 -9.20
C GLY A 172 -19.67 13.29 -10.30
N THR A 173 -19.11 12.24 -10.91
CA THR A 173 -19.81 11.39 -11.88
C THR A 173 -20.44 10.17 -11.21
N ALA A 174 -21.44 9.57 -11.86
CA ALA A 174 -22.09 8.37 -11.35
C ALA A 174 -21.17 7.16 -11.55
N GLN A 175 -20.95 6.41 -10.46
CA GLN A 175 -20.07 5.25 -10.38
C GLN A 175 -20.83 4.06 -9.76
N ALA A 176 -20.23 2.88 -9.88
CA ALA A 176 -20.74 1.66 -9.28
C ALA A 176 -19.60 0.85 -8.64
N THR A 177 -19.87 0.22 -7.51
CA THR A 177 -18.96 -0.73 -6.86
C THR A 177 -19.77 -1.83 -6.18
N THR A 178 -19.11 -2.93 -5.80
CA THR A 178 -19.74 -4.03 -5.08
C THR A 178 -19.24 -4.11 -3.63
N ALA A 179 -19.98 -4.83 -2.78
CA ALA A 179 -19.58 -5.05 -1.39
C ALA A 179 -18.19 -5.68 -1.31
N GLY A 180 -17.36 -5.18 -0.40
CA GLY A 180 -15.93 -5.49 -0.25
C GLY A 180 -15.01 -4.54 -1.02
N HIS A 181 -15.51 -3.81 -2.02
CA HIS A 181 -14.69 -2.95 -2.88
C HIS A 181 -14.71 -1.48 -2.46
N ALA A 182 -13.61 -0.83 -2.80
CA ALA A 182 -13.39 0.58 -2.54
C ALA A 182 -14.30 1.47 -3.42
N VAL A 183 -14.81 2.53 -2.79
CA VAL A 183 -15.60 3.63 -3.36
C VAL A 183 -14.66 4.71 -3.89
N VAL A 184 -13.55 4.93 -3.19
CA VAL A 184 -12.48 5.86 -3.53
C VAL A 184 -11.14 5.16 -3.28
N PRO A 185 -10.07 5.44 -4.04
CA PRO A 185 -8.78 4.76 -3.85
C PRO A 185 -8.05 5.28 -2.60
N PRO A 186 -6.98 4.59 -2.14
CA PRO A 186 -6.16 5.09 -1.03
C PRO A 186 -5.49 6.43 -1.34
N ARG A 187 -5.83 7.50 -0.61
CA ARG A 187 -5.22 8.84 -0.71
C ARG A 187 -5.21 9.55 0.65
N ASP A 188 -4.39 10.60 0.76
CA ASP A 188 -4.53 11.62 1.81
C ASP A 188 -5.42 12.75 1.26
N TYR A 189 -6.73 12.55 1.39
CA TYR A 189 -7.73 13.47 0.84
C TYR A 189 -7.73 14.85 1.51
N ALA A 190 -7.11 14.99 2.69
CA ALA A 190 -6.93 16.28 3.34
C ALA A 190 -5.89 17.16 2.60
N LYS A 191 -4.89 16.53 1.96
CA LYS A 191 -3.86 17.18 1.13
C LYS A 191 -4.25 17.28 -0.35
N GLY A 192 -5.12 16.40 -0.84
CA GLY A 192 -5.65 16.44 -2.20
C GLY A 192 -5.96 15.06 -2.77
N VAL A 193 -6.12 14.98 -4.08
CA VAL A 193 -6.44 13.72 -4.79
C VAL A 193 -5.22 13.03 -5.40
N GLU A 194 -4.06 13.68 -5.31
CA GLU A 194 -2.80 13.19 -5.83
C GLU A 194 -2.33 11.95 -5.07
N ILE A 195 -1.62 11.08 -5.77
CA ILE A 195 -1.00 9.89 -5.19
C ILE A 195 -0.05 10.32 -4.04
N PRO A 196 -0.19 9.75 -2.83
CA PRO A 196 0.70 10.04 -1.72
C PRO A 196 2.16 9.83 -2.10
N ASP A 197 2.97 10.87 -1.96
CA ASP A 197 4.42 10.80 -2.13
C ASP A 197 5.06 10.21 -0.87
N ALA A 198 5.83 9.14 -1.04
CA ALA A 198 6.44 8.41 0.06
C ALA A 198 7.28 9.28 1.01
N ARG A 199 7.87 10.36 0.48
CA ARG A 199 8.72 11.29 1.24
C ARG A 199 7.95 12.13 2.28
N ASN A 200 6.62 12.15 2.20
CA ASN A 200 5.77 12.99 3.03
C ASN A 200 5.10 12.25 4.20
N TYR A 201 5.39 10.95 4.38
CA TYR A 201 4.74 10.11 5.38
C TYR A 201 5.76 9.21 6.10
N ASP A 202 5.40 8.80 7.31
CA ASP A 202 6.13 7.80 8.07
C ASP A 202 5.53 6.40 7.79
N THR A 203 6.36 5.36 7.62
CA THR A 203 5.88 3.98 7.41
C THR A 203 5.16 3.38 8.62
N ILE A 204 5.29 3.96 9.81
CA ILE A 204 4.51 3.50 10.98
C ILE A 204 3.15 4.18 11.10
N GLU A 205 2.93 5.26 10.35
CA GLU A 205 1.67 5.99 10.37
C GLU A 205 0.64 5.27 9.51
N SER A 206 -0.49 4.90 10.11
CA SER A 206 -1.62 4.41 9.34
C SER A 206 -2.90 5.15 9.64
N GLY A 207 -3.73 5.26 8.61
CA GLY A 207 -5.02 5.92 8.69
C GLY A 207 -5.01 7.36 8.20
N THR A 208 -3.88 8.01 7.94
CA THR A 208 -3.85 9.30 7.21
C THR A 208 -4.09 9.09 5.72
N ILE A 209 -3.45 8.09 5.13
CA ILE A 209 -3.81 7.59 3.81
C ILE A 209 -4.94 6.59 4.01
N TYR A 210 -6.06 6.80 3.35
CA TYR A 210 -7.22 5.94 3.53
C TYR A 210 -8.02 5.78 2.25
N ASP A 211 -8.80 4.71 2.26
CA ASP A 211 -9.85 4.47 1.30
C ASP A 211 -11.18 4.22 2.05
N ILE A 212 -12.27 4.16 1.29
CA ILE A 212 -13.59 3.84 1.85
C ILE A 212 -14.14 2.67 1.06
N ALA A 213 -14.41 1.54 1.71
CA ALA A 213 -14.99 0.36 1.07
C ALA A 213 -16.47 0.21 1.42
N TYR A 214 -17.28 -0.16 0.44
CA TYR A 214 -18.68 -0.49 0.68
C TYR A 214 -18.80 -1.89 1.28
N ARG A 215 -19.58 -2.06 2.35
CA ARG A 215 -19.77 -3.36 3.01
C ARG A 215 -21.11 -4.02 2.72
N GLY A 216 -22.01 -3.31 2.04
CA GLY A 216 -23.38 -3.75 1.85
C GLY A 216 -24.33 -3.12 2.84
N ILE A 217 -25.47 -3.80 3.02
CA ILE A 217 -26.49 -3.42 4.00
C ILE A 217 -26.44 -4.43 5.14
N GLU A 218 -26.01 -3.99 6.32
CA GLU A 218 -25.92 -4.79 7.53
C GLU A 218 -27.02 -4.35 8.50
N LYS A 219 -27.88 -5.28 8.94
CA LYS A 219 -28.98 -4.98 9.89
C LYS A 219 -29.91 -3.83 9.45
N GLY A 220 -30.02 -3.60 8.14
CA GLY A 220 -30.86 -2.53 7.57
C GLY A 220 -30.16 -1.16 7.48
N GLU A 221 -28.87 -1.09 7.80
CA GLU A 221 -28.03 0.11 7.69
C GLU A 221 -27.00 -0.06 6.58
N LEU A 222 -26.66 1.02 5.90
CA LEU A 222 -25.52 1.04 4.98
C LEU A 222 -24.24 0.94 5.80
N ALA A 223 -23.40 -0.03 5.46
CA ALA A 223 -22.13 -0.23 6.13
C ALA A 223 -20.98 0.17 5.18
N PHE A 224 -19.99 0.85 5.73
CA PHE A 224 -18.75 1.21 5.03
C PHE A 224 -17.55 0.95 5.95
N ASP A 225 -16.44 0.49 5.38
CA ASP A 225 -15.16 0.42 6.08
C ASP A 225 -14.30 1.61 5.67
N LEU A 226 -13.83 2.37 6.65
CA LEU A 226 -12.72 3.30 6.50
C LEU A 226 -11.44 2.51 6.70
N ARG A 227 -10.67 2.27 5.63
CA ARG A 227 -9.47 1.44 5.67
C ARG A 227 -8.23 2.32 5.62
N GLY A 228 -7.36 2.17 6.61
CA GLY A 228 -6.13 2.95 6.75
C GLY A 228 -4.94 2.20 6.17
N TYR A 229 -4.18 2.89 5.33
CA TYR A 229 -2.99 2.37 4.65
C TYR A 229 -1.76 3.04 5.24
N SER A 230 -0.66 2.30 5.23
CA SER A 230 0.66 2.87 5.42
C SER A 230 1.26 3.19 4.06
N ILE A 231 2.18 4.14 4.01
CA ILE A 231 2.83 4.56 2.76
C ILE A 231 3.71 3.47 2.14
N ASP A 232 4.18 2.51 2.94
CA ASP A 232 4.93 1.34 2.46
C ASP A 232 4.01 0.25 1.86
N ASP A 233 2.72 0.24 2.20
CA ASP A 233 1.76 -0.69 1.64
C ASP A 233 0.40 -0.03 1.35
N LEU A 234 0.28 0.46 0.11
CA LEU A 234 -0.95 1.06 -0.40
C LEU A 234 -1.90 0.03 -1.03
N ALA A 235 -1.55 -1.26 -1.02
CA ALA A 235 -2.40 -2.35 -1.49
C ALA A 235 -3.15 -2.99 -0.31
N HIS A 236 -2.45 -3.22 0.80
CA HIS A 236 -3.04 -3.88 1.97
C HIS A 236 -3.33 -2.88 3.10
N ALA A 237 -4.60 -2.79 3.49
CA ALA A 237 -5.00 -1.96 4.62
C ALA A 237 -4.42 -2.51 5.94
N SER A 238 -3.78 -1.64 6.71
CA SER A 238 -3.24 -1.96 8.05
C SER A 238 -4.29 -1.83 9.16
N SER A 239 -5.35 -1.07 8.91
CA SER A 239 -6.47 -0.88 9.83
C SER A 239 -7.78 -0.74 9.07
N ALA A 240 -8.89 -1.07 9.72
CA ALA A 240 -10.23 -0.88 9.18
C ALA A 240 -11.19 -0.51 10.32
N GLN A 241 -12.03 0.49 10.08
CA GLN A 241 -13.13 0.87 10.97
C GLN A 241 -14.45 0.82 10.21
N THR A 242 -15.34 -0.08 10.64
CA THR A 242 -16.70 -0.14 10.10
C THR A 242 -17.57 0.99 10.68
N MET A 243 -18.31 1.64 9.82
CA MET A 243 -19.29 2.67 10.15
C MET A 243 -20.65 2.30 9.56
N HIS A 244 -21.71 2.62 10.29
CA HIS A 244 -23.09 2.32 9.91
C HIS A 244 -23.87 3.63 9.74
N PHE A 245 -24.67 3.70 8.67
CA PHE A 245 -25.50 4.84 8.34
C PHE A 245 -26.94 4.40 8.04
N PRO A 246 -27.96 5.22 8.33
CA PRO A 246 -29.33 4.90 7.95
C PRO A 246 -29.43 4.66 6.44
N ALA A 247 -30.08 3.57 6.02
CA ALA A 247 -30.19 3.23 4.59
C ALA A 247 -30.99 4.24 3.74
N SER A 248 -31.75 5.12 4.39
CA SER A 248 -32.45 6.24 3.74
C SER A 248 -31.55 7.43 3.44
N LEU A 249 -30.35 7.50 4.01
CA LEU A 249 -29.44 8.63 3.87
C LEU A 249 -28.94 8.72 2.41
N LYS A 250 -29.13 9.89 1.80
CA LYS A 250 -28.73 10.15 0.40
C LYS A 250 -27.32 10.71 0.26
N THR A 251 -26.76 11.24 1.33
CA THR A 251 -25.43 11.83 1.36
C THR A 251 -24.75 11.41 2.64
N ILE A 252 -23.61 10.74 2.50
CA ILE A 252 -22.79 10.23 3.59
C ILE A 252 -21.49 11.01 3.61
N HIS A 253 -21.10 11.52 4.78
CA HIS A 253 -19.82 12.17 4.99
C HIS A 253 -18.91 11.24 5.79
N ILE A 254 -17.77 10.88 5.21
CA ILE A 254 -16.73 10.10 5.87
C ILE A 254 -15.42 10.86 5.68
N ARG A 255 -14.98 11.53 6.75
CA ARG A 255 -13.82 12.44 6.74
C ARG A 255 -13.93 13.46 5.59
N ASP A 256 -12.91 13.56 4.76
CA ASP A 256 -12.81 14.51 3.66
C ASP A 256 -13.57 14.06 2.40
N ILE A 257 -14.40 13.01 2.47
CA ILE A 257 -15.16 12.48 1.33
C ILE A 257 -16.66 12.56 1.59
N GLU A 258 -17.37 13.12 0.63
CA GLU A 258 -18.82 13.03 0.50
C GLU A 258 -19.19 11.92 -0.50
N ILE A 259 -20.09 11.02 -0.10
CA ILE A 259 -20.65 9.97 -0.94
C ILE A 259 -22.15 10.24 -1.10
N THR A 260 -22.55 10.65 -2.31
CA THR A 260 -23.96 10.72 -2.69
C THR A 260 -24.45 9.34 -3.12
N VAL A 261 -25.37 8.74 -2.38
CA VAL A 261 -25.97 7.42 -2.65
C VAL A 261 -27.11 7.57 -3.64
N LEU A 262 -26.92 7.05 -4.85
CA LEU A 262 -27.93 7.01 -5.91
C LEU A 262 -28.87 5.82 -5.70
N ALA A 263 -28.28 4.64 -5.48
CA ALA A 263 -28.98 3.40 -5.14
C ALA A 263 -28.02 2.47 -4.38
N ALA A 264 -28.55 1.66 -3.47
CA ALA A 264 -27.78 0.70 -2.71
C ALA A 264 -28.57 -0.60 -2.49
N THR A 265 -27.90 -1.72 -2.64
CA THR A 265 -28.38 -3.08 -2.33
C THR A 265 -27.37 -3.74 -1.39
N PRO A 266 -27.67 -4.91 -0.78
CA PRO A 266 -26.68 -5.61 0.02
C PRO A 266 -25.37 -5.95 -0.69
N GLN A 267 -25.34 -5.93 -2.03
CA GLN A 267 -24.17 -6.29 -2.85
C GLN A 267 -23.64 -5.14 -3.70
N ASP A 268 -24.46 -4.16 -4.06
CA ASP A 268 -24.10 -3.13 -5.03
C ASP A 268 -24.33 -1.74 -4.45
N LEU A 269 -23.44 -0.81 -4.81
CA LEU A 269 -23.60 0.60 -4.53
C LEU A 269 -23.45 1.40 -5.83
N HIS A 270 -24.46 2.19 -6.15
CA HIS A 270 -24.39 3.24 -7.16
C HIS A 270 -24.27 4.59 -6.47
N PHE A 271 -23.21 5.34 -6.78
CA PHE A 271 -22.84 6.52 -6.02
C PHE A 271 -22.21 7.63 -6.87
N ARG A 272 -22.02 8.80 -6.26
CA ARG A 272 -21.04 9.80 -6.68
C ARG A 272 -20.16 10.13 -5.49
N ALA A 273 -18.86 10.20 -5.70
CA ALA A 273 -17.91 10.63 -4.68
C ALA A 273 -17.37 12.02 -5.02
N SER A 274 -17.08 12.80 -3.98
CA SER A 274 -16.40 14.09 -4.09
C SER A 274 -15.64 14.40 -2.80
N ILE A 275 -14.68 15.32 -2.88
CA ILE A 275 -14.08 15.91 -1.68
C ILE A 275 -15.18 16.67 -0.93
N ALA A 276 -15.35 16.37 0.35
CA ALA A 276 -16.27 17.08 1.22
C ALA A 276 -15.85 18.57 1.28
N PRO A 277 -16.80 19.50 1.26
CA PRO A 277 -16.48 20.91 1.51
C PRO A 277 -15.75 21.01 2.84
N LYS A 278 -14.60 21.70 2.89
CA LYS A 278 -14.03 22.12 4.17
C LYS A 278 -15.07 23.05 4.80
N ASP A 279 -15.63 22.67 5.95
CA ASP A 279 -16.49 23.56 6.71
C ASP A 279 -15.70 24.87 6.90
N GLY A 280 -16.19 25.94 6.27
CA GLY A 280 -15.51 27.22 6.21
C GLY A 280 -15.57 27.92 7.56
N ASP A 281 -14.70 27.51 8.49
CA ASP A 281 -14.53 28.17 9.80
C ASP A 281 -13.35 29.17 9.81
N ASP A 282 -13.06 29.75 8.64
CA ASP A 282 -12.27 30.99 8.48
C ASP A 282 -13.19 32.19 8.12
N ALA A 283 -14.47 32.12 8.47
CA ALA A 283 -15.25 33.35 8.58
C ALA A 283 -14.76 34.09 9.84
N PRO A 284 -14.19 35.31 9.74
CA PRO A 284 -13.85 36.07 10.93
C PRO A 284 -15.10 36.19 11.78
N PHE A 285 -14.96 35.88 13.07
CA PHE A 285 -16.04 36.00 14.05
C PHE A 285 -16.58 37.44 14.00
N VAL A 286 -17.68 37.65 13.26
CA VAL A 286 -18.37 38.93 13.26
C VAL A 286 -19.12 38.98 14.59
N CYS A 287 -18.45 39.49 15.62
CA CYS A 287 -19.09 39.83 16.87
C CYS A 287 -20.19 40.86 16.55
N ALA A 288 -21.44 40.44 16.52
CA ALA A 288 -22.60 41.30 16.31
C ALA A 288 -22.96 42.13 17.56
N ASP A 289 -22.16 42.02 18.62
CA ASP A 289 -22.35 42.73 19.88
C ASP A 289 -21.65 44.11 19.83
N GLN A 290 -22.39 45.15 20.25
CA GLN A 290 -21.85 46.52 20.37
C GLN A 290 -20.74 46.62 21.42
N ALA A 291 -20.54 45.61 22.27
CA ALA A 291 -19.43 45.55 23.22
C ALA A 291 -18.06 45.36 22.54
N CYS A 292 -18.01 44.79 21.33
CA CYS A 292 -16.76 44.46 20.62
C CYS A 292 -16.14 45.64 19.84
N THR A 293 -16.78 46.81 19.75
CA THR A 293 -16.31 47.96 18.96
C THR A 293 -15.66 49.07 19.78
N THR A 294 -15.30 48.81 21.05
CA THR A 294 -14.59 49.77 21.88
C THR A 294 -13.24 49.22 22.37
N GLN A 295 -12.23 49.33 21.50
CA GLN A 295 -10.88 49.81 21.84
C GLN A 295 -10.09 50.13 20.58
#